data_AF-A0A2K8SVI0-F1
#
_entry.id   AF-A0A2K8SVI0-F1
#
_cell.length_a   1.000
_cell.length_b   1.000
_cell.length_c   1.000
_cell.angle_alpha   90.00
_cell.angle_beta   90.00
_cell.angle_gamma   90.00
#
_symmetry.space_group_name_H-M   'P 1'
#
loop_
_entity.id
_entity.type
_entity.pdbx_description
1 polymer ?
#
loop_
_entity_poly.entity_id
_entity_poly.type
_entity_poly.pdbx_seq_one_letter_code
_entity_poly.pdbx_strand_id
1 'polypeptide(L)' 'MGLELKFGIEGLTILPEIVQIQNVEILRAILTSIKTVNTLEELRQIYQ' A
#
# COMPACT_ATOMS: atom_id res chain seq x y z
N MET A 1 -6.54 -3.59 9.70
CA MET A 1 -7.73 -3.21 8.89
C MET A 1 -7.52 -1.86 8.17
N GLY A 2 -6.30 -1.43 7.82
CA GLY A 2 -6.08 -0.08 7.27
C GLY A 2 -6.40 0.06 5.76
N LEU A 3 -5.91 -0.87 4.94
CA LEU A 3 -6.11 -0.86 3.49
C LEU A 3 -7.57 -1.13 3.09
N GLU A 4 -8.19 -2.13 3.71
CA GLU A 4 -9.60 -2.48 3.45
C GLU A 4 -10.56 -1.35 3.88
N LEU A 5 -10.30 -0.69 5.01
CA LEU A 5 -11.14 0.43 5.45
C LEU A 5 -11.00 1.65 4.55
N LYS A 6 -9.81 1.90 3.96
CA LYS A 6 -9.57 3.09 3.15
C LYS A 6 -9.91 2.90 1.67
N PHE A 7 -9.63 1.73 1.12
CA PHE A 7 -9.75 1.44 -0.31
C PHE A 7 -10.74 0.31 -0.62
N GLY A 8 -11.47 -0.19 0.39
CA GLY A 8 -12.40 -1.29 0.21
C GLY A 8 -11.70 -2.59 -0.19
N ILE A 9 -12.44 -3.44 -0.91
CA ILE A 9 -11.96 -4.75 -1.39
C ILE A 9 -10.76 -4.58 -2.34
N GLU A 10 -10.71 -3.48 -3.11
CA GLU A 10 -9.62 -3.21 -4.04
C GLU A 10 -8.28 -3.03 -3.31
N GLY A 11 -8.29 -2.51 -2.07
CA GLY A 11 -7.08 -2.38 -1.26
C GLY A 11 -6.41 -3.70 -0.89
N LEU A 12 -7.16 -4.81 -0.95
CA LEU A 12 -6.62 -6.15 -0.70
C LEU A 12 -5.84 -6.69 -1.91
N THR A 13 -6.09 -6.19 -3.13
CA THR A 13 -5.39 -6.63 -4.35
C THR A 13 -3.89 -6.31 -4.31
N ILE A 14 -3.52 -5.32 -3.50
CA ILE A 14 -2.15 -4.84 -3.30
C ILE A 14 -1.37 -5.67 -2.28
N LEU A 15 -2.04 -6.43 -1.40
CA LEU A 15 -1.39 -7.27 -0.39
C LEU A 15 -0.38 -8.27 -0.98
N PRO A 16 -0.67 -9.04 -2.05
CA PRO A 16 0.32 -9.93 -2.65
C PRO A 16 1.54 -9.17 -3.20
N GLU A 17 1.38 -7.94 -3.69
CA GLU A 17 2.49 -7.09 -4.14
C GLU A 17 3.38 -6.69 -2.95
N ILE A 18 2.77 -6.21 -1.86
CA ILE A 18 3.48 -5.79 -0.64
C ILE A 18 4.24 -6.95 -0.01
N VAL A 19 3.66 -8.16 -0.01
CA VAL A 19 4.31 -9.37 0.54
C VAL A 19 5.61 -9.73 -0.19
N GLN A 20 5.73 -9.40 -1.47
CA GLN A 20 6.96 -9.62 -2.24
C GLN A 20 8.07 -8.62 -1.91
N ILE A 21 7.73 -7.49 -1.27
CA ILE A 21 8.70 -6.45 -0.93
C ILE A 21 9.49 -6.86 0.31
N GLN A 22 10.77 -7.17 0.12
CA GLN A 22 11.69 -7.51 1.22
C GLN A 22 12.34 -6.27 1.85
N ASN A 23 12.22 -5.11 1.20
CA ASN A 23 12.83 -3.87 1.68
C ASN A 23 11.96 -3.20 2.75
N VAL A 24 12.47 -3.18 3.99
CA VAL A 24 11.80 -2.59 5.15
C VAL A 24 11.55 -1.10 4.99
N GLU A 25 12.41 -0.36 4.29
CA GLU A 25 12.23 1.07 4.05
C GLU A 25 11.04 1.34 3.13
N ILE A 26 10.88 0.52 2.09
CA ILE A 26 9.73 0.58 1.18
C ILE A 26 8.44 0.23 1.95
N LEU A 27 8.46 -0.82 2.78
CA LEU A 27 7.31 -1.16 3.63
C LEU A 27 6.91 -0.02 4.57
N ARG A 28 7.88 0.69 5.16
CA ARG A 28 7.61 1.88 5.99
C ARG A 28 7.06 3.05 5.17
N ALA A 29 7.56 3.25 3.96
CA ALA A 29 7.06 4.28 3.05
C ALA A 29 5.59 4.00 2.69
N ILE A 30 5.24 2.76 2.35
CA ILE A 30 3.87 2.32 2.08
C ILE A 30 2.96 2.61 3.28
N LEU A 31 3.35 2.21 4.49
CA LEU A 31 2.55 2.45 5.71
C LEU A 31 2.32 3.94 6.00
N THR A 32 3.29 4.79 5.67
CA THR A 32 3.19 6.25 5.85
C THR A 32 2.29 6.85 4.78
N SER A 33 2.49 6.45 3.52
CA SER A 33 1.74 6.93 2.36
C SER A 33 0.27 6.50 2.39
N ILE A 34 -0.08 5.34 2.95
CA ILE A 34 -1.48 4.91 3.13
C ILE A 34 -2.31 5.98 3.88
N LYS A 35 -1.69 6.81 4.72
CA LYS A 35 -2.41 7.89 5.42
C LYS A 35 -2.71 9.09 4.53
N THR A 36 -1.86 9.37 3.54
CA THR A 36 -1.90 10.59 2.72
C THR A 36 -2.46 10.37 1.32
N VAL A 37 -2.16 9.23 0.68
CA VAL A 37 -2.60 8.91 -0.69
C VAL A 37 -4.10 8.65 -0.73
N ASN A 38 -4.75 9.05 -1.81
CA ASN A 38 -6.21 8.92 -1.94
C ASN A 38 -6.60 7.75 -2.84
N THR A 39 -5.65 7.24 -3.63
CA THR A 39 -5.86 6.13 -4.56
C THR A 39 -4.82 5.03 -4.36
N LEU A 40 -5.16 3.81 -4.80
CA LEU A 40 -4.22 2.69 -4.81
C LEU A 40 -3.09 2.90 -5.82
N GLU A 41 -3.36 3.60 -6.93
CA GLU A 41 -2.37 3.88 -7.95
C GLU A 41 -1.23 4.77 -7.40
N GLU A 42 -1.58 5.82 -6.65
CA GLU A 42 -0.59 6.63 -5.90
C GLU A 42 0.20 5.79 -4.90
N LEU A 43 -0.41 4.77 -4.29
CA LEU A 43 0.29 3.87 -3.38
C LEU A 43 1.27 2.96 -4.13
N ARG A 44 0.91 2.47 -5.33
CA ARG A 44 1.79 1.65 -6.19
C ARG A 44 3.06 2.39 -6.59
N GLN A 45 2.95 3.70 -6.86
CA GLN A 45 4.10 4.55 -7.20
C GLN A 45 5.18 4.62 -6.11
N ILE A 46 4.88 4.19 -4.87
CA ILE A 46 5.86 4.18 -3.77
C ILE A 46 6.86 3.03 -3.91
N TYR A 47 6.47 1.93 -4.56
CA TYR A 47 7.23 0.68 -4.57
C TYR A 47 7.41 0.03 -5.95
N GLN A 48 6.71 0.52 -6.98
CA GLN A 48 7.08 0.30 -8.37
C GLN A 48 8.28 1.15 -8.76
#